data_AF-A0A3B9E8P7-F1
#
_entry.id   AF-A0A3B9E8P7-F1
#
_cell.length_a   1.000
_cell.length_b   1.000
_cell.length_c   1.000
_cell.angle_alpha   90.00
_cell.angle_beta   90.00
_cell.angle_gamma   90.00
#
_symmetry.space_group_name_H-M   'P 1'
#
loop_
_entity.id
_entity.type
_entity.pdbx_description
1 polymer ?
#
loop_
_entity_poly.entity_id
_entity_poly.type
_entity_poly.pdbx_seq_one_letter_code
_entity_poly.pdbx_strand_id
1 'polypeptide(L)'
;MEIKIGADELILWLRKTNNAVGRNNKDLGKEIRQQIESLGGILINEDVDVHWSNEGHNIGDTNLPKTAAQYTIDTSKLCKLYEWLTTL
;
A
#
# COMPACT_ATOMS: atom_id res chain seq x y z
N MET A 1 -2.10 -15.86 -11.90
CA MET A 1 -0.91 -15.14 -12.40
C MET A 1 -0.45 -14.27 -11.27
N GLU A 2 0.83 -14.23 -10.96
CA GLU A 2 1.32 -13.36 -9.88
C GLU A 2 1.76 -12.01 -10.44
N ILE A 3 1.49 -10.95 -9.68
CA ILE A 3 2.04 -9.63 -9.92
C ILE A 3 2.79 -9.14 -8.70
N LYS A 4 3.68 -8.17 -8.91
CA LYS A 4 4.31 -7.42 -7.83
C LYS A 4 3.47 -6.17 -7.54
N ILE A 5 3.30 -5.86 -6.26
CA ILE A 5 2.57 -4.68 -5.81
C ILE A 5 3.27 -4.09 -4.58
N GLY A 6 3.38 -2.77 -4.55
CA GLY A 6 3.92 -2.02 -3.42
C GLY A 6 2.83 -1.54 -2.46
N ALA A 7 3.12 -1.52 -1.17
CA ALA A 7 2.21 -0.91 -0.19
C ALA A 7 2.01 0.59 -0.45
N ASP A 8 2.99 1.26 -1.08
CA ASP A 8 2.91 2.64 -1.53
C ASP A 8 1.81 2.88 -2.58
N GLU A 9 1.62 1.96 -3.53
CA GLU A 9 0.57 2.05 -4.54
C GLU A 9 -0.82 1.97 -3.92
N LEU A 10 -0.97 1.15 -2.88
CA LEU A 10 -2.21 1.00 -2.12
C LEU A 10 -2.47 2.19 -1.20
N ILE A 11 -1.43 2.70 -0.54
CA ILE A 11 -1.51 3.95 0.23
C ILE A 11 -1.89 5.11 -0.68
N LEU A 12 -1.26 5.23 -1.86
CA LEU A 12 -1.60 6.26 -2.85
C LEU A 12 -3.09 6.19 -3.23
N TRP A 13 -3.61 4.98 -3.47
CA TRP A 13 -5.03 4.79 -3.75
C TRP A 13 -5.91 5.29 -2.59
N LEU A 14 -5.61 4.88 -1.35
CA LEU A 14 -6.36 5.32 -0.15
C LEU A 14 -6.35 6.84 0.04
N ARG A 15 -5.21 7.49 -0.24
CA ARG A 15 -5.08 8.96 -0.16
C ARG A 15 -5.92 9.64 -1.24
N LYS A 16 -5.92 9.11 -2.47
CA LYS A 16 -6.72 9.65 -3.58
C LYS A 16 -8.23 9.48 -3.36
N THR A 17 -8.65 8.45 -2.63
CA THR A 17 -10.06 8.19 -2.31
C THR A 17 -10.53 8.78 -0.99
N ASN A 18 -9.66 9.49 -0.26
CA ASN A 18 -9.93 10.01 1.10
C ASN A 18 -10.23 8.94 2.17
N ASN A 19 -9.89 7.68 1.93
CA ASN A 19 -10.08 6.58 2.90
C ASN A 19 -8.96 6.51 3.97
N ALA A 20 -7.94 7.38 3.88
CA ALA A 20 -6.81 7.40 4.82
C ALA A 20 -6.63 8.74 5.54
N VAL A 21 -7.61 9.65 5.53
CA VAL A 21 -7.45 10.99 6.11
C VAL A 21 -6.99 10.93 7.56
N GLY A 22 -5.87 11.58 7.88
CA GLY A 22 -5.29 11.61 9.23
C GLY A 22 -4.59 10.32 9.71
N ARG A 23 -4.65 9.23 8.94
CA ARG A 23 -3.97 7.97 9.27
C ARG A 23 -2.52 8.01 8.87
N ASN A 24 -1.62 7.47 9.69
CA ASN A 24 -0.19 7.40 9.39
C ASN A 24 0.16 6.20 8.48
N ASN A 25 1.26 6.28 7.77
CA ASN A 25 1.70 5.25 6.81
C ASN A 25 2.14 3.96 7.51
N LYS A 26 2.62 4.04 8.75
CA LYS A 26 3.06 2.87 9.53
C LYS A 26 1.90 1.93 9.84
N ASP A 27 0.76 2.47 10.27
CA ASP A 27 -0.40 1.67 10.63
C ASP A 27 -1.13 1.17 9.38
N LEU A 28 -1.26 2.01 8.35
CA LEU A 28 -1.75 1.57 7.04
C LEU A 28 -0.90 0.43 6.45
N GLY A 29 0.42 0.54 6.54
CA GLY A 29 1.34 -0.49 6.06
C GLY A 29 1.15 -1.84 6.77
N LYS A 30 0.91 -1.84 8.09
CA LYS A 30 0.63 -3.07 8.85
C LYS A 30 -0.68 -3.71 8.42
N GLU A 31 -1.74 -2.93 8.25
CA GLU A 31 -3.06 -3.42 7.85
C GLU A 31 -3.03 -3.96 6.42
N ILE A 32 -2.37 -3.24 5.51
CA ILE A 32 -2.14 -3.69 4.12
C ILE A 32 -1.37 -5.01 4.11
N ARG A 33 -0.30 -5.12 4.91
CA ARG A 33 0.46 -6.37 5.04
C ARG A 33 -0.42 -7.53 5.48
N GLN A 34 -1.17 -7.35 6.57
CA GLN A 34 -2.08 -8.37 7.09
C GLN A 34 -3.10 -8.80 6.03
N GLN A 35 -3.66 -7.85 5.29
CA GLN A 35 -4.63 -8.16 4.26
C GLN A 35 -3.99 -8.93 3.09
N ILE A 36 -2.84 -8.49 2.58
CA ILE A 36 -2.15 -9.17 1.49
C ILE A 36 -1.78 -10.60 1.90
N GLU A 37 -1.22 -10.78 3.10
CA GLU A 37 -0.87 -12.10 3.65
C GLU A 37 -2.12 -12.99 3.79
N SER A 38 -3.27 -12.45 4.23
CA SER A 38 -4.54 -13.19 4.30
C SER A 38 -5.08 -13.64 2.94
N LEU A 39 -4.70 -12.95 1.86
CA LEU A 39 -5.05 -13.28 0.48
C LEU A 39 -4.02 -14.24 -0.17
N GLY A 40 -3.01 -14.68 0.60
CA GLY A 40 -1.94 -15.55 0.15
C GLY A 40 -0.79 -14.81 -0.56
N GLY A 41 -0.72 -13.49 -0.43
CA GLY A 41 0.41 -12.73 -0.94
C GLY A 41 1.67 -12.93 -0.08
N ILE A 42 2.83 -12.75 -0.71
CA ILE A 42 4.14 -13.03 -0.11
C ILE A 42 4.97 -11.76 -0.13
N LEU A 43 5.58 -11.43 1.01
CA LEU A 43 6.52 -10.32 1.11
C LEU A 43 7.77 -10.60 0.27
N ILE A 44 8.13 -9.66 -0.61
CA ILE A 44 9.36 -9.68 -1.40
C ILE A 44 10.45 -8.89 -0.68
N ASN A 45 10.14 -7.63 -0.32
CA ASN A 45 11.05 -6.67 0.30
C ASN A 45 10.27 -5.82 1.31
N GLU A 46 10.88 -5.46 2.43
CA GLU A 46 10.19 -4.74 3.51
C GLU A 46 10.27 -3.21 3.39
N ASP A 47 11.42 -2.66 2.97
CA ASP A 47 11.65 -1.21 2.88
C ASP A 47 12.33 -0.85 1.55
N VAL A 48 11.54 -0.77 0.49
CA VAL A 48 12.03 -0.34 -0.83
C VAL A 48 11.80 1.17 -0.98
N ASP A 49 12.82 1.91 -1.44
CA ASP A 49 12.70 3.33 -1.74
C ASP A 49 11.58 3.59 -2.77
N VAL A 50 10.74 4.58 -2.46
CA VAL A 50 9.62 4.97 -3.32
C VAL A 50 9.90 6.34 -3.92
N HIS A 51 9.80 6.43 -5.24
CA HIS A 51 10.09 7.64 -5.99
C HIS A 51 8.80 8.38 -6.33
N TRP A 52 8.42 9.31 -5.45
CA TRP A 52 7.44 10.35 -5.77
C TRP A 52 8.11 11.49 -6.54
N SER A 53 7.35 12.28 -7.31
CA SER A 53 7.88 13.37 -8.13
C SER A 53 8.78 14.34 -7.34
N ASN A 54 9.63 15.08 -8.04
CA ASN A 54 10.73 15.91 -7.48
C ASN A 54 10.33 16.97 -6.44
N GLU A 55 9.04 17.22 -6.21
CA GLU A 55 8.53 18.20 -5.26
C GLU A 55 8.02 17.50 -4.00
N GLY A 56 8.91 17.34 -3.01
CA GLY A 56 8.71 16.55 -1.79
C GLY A 56 7.62 17.01 -0.81
N HIS A 57 6.71 17.90 -1.21
CA HIS A 57 5.60 18.38 -0.39
C HIS A 57 4.55 17.30 -0.09
N ASN A 58 4.49 16.26 -0.94
CA ASN A 58 3.51 15.17 -0.82
C ASN A 58 4.03 13.98 -0.01
N ILE A 59 5.24 14.07 0.56
CA ILE A 59 5.85 12.99 1.34
C ILE A 59 5.73 13.32 2.82
N GLY A 60 5.30 12.35 3.63
CA GLY A 60 5.14 12.54 5.07
C GLY A 60 4.38 11.40 5.72
N ASP A 61 4.34 11.40 7.06
CA ASP A 61 3.76 10.31 7.83
C ASP A 61 2.26 10.09 7.52
N THR A 62 1.51 11.18 7.31
CA THR A 62 0.10 11.14 6.88
C THR A 62 -0.11 11.48 5.40
N ASN A 63 0.97 11.48 4.60
CA ASN A 63 0.93 11.70 3.15
C ASN A 63 1.47 10.45 2.44
N LEU A 64 2.35 10.61 1.44
CA LEU A 64 2.98 9.49 0.73
C LEU A 64 4.24 9.01 1.48
N PRO A 65 4.50 7.69 1.53
CA PRO A 65 5.63 7.11 2.27
C PRO A 65 6.95 7.26 1.51
N LYS A 66 8.09 7.32 2.20
CA LYS A 66 9.43 7.33 1.54
C LYS A 66 9.91 5.96 1.13
N THR A 67 9.52 4.94 1.88
CA THR A 67 9.82 3.53 1.64
C THR A 67 8.53 2.73 1.76
N ALA A 68 8.45 1.59 1.08
CA ALA A 68 7.33 0.68 1.21
C ALA A 68 7.71 -0.77 1.00
N ALA A 69 6.96 -1.66 1.63
CA ALA A 69 7.04 -3.08 1.41
C ALA A 69 6.48 -3.45 0.02
N GLN A 70 7.10 -4.44 -0.62
CA GLN A 70 6.66 -5.01 -1.89
C GLN A 70 6.24 -6.46 -1.69
N TYR A 71 5.19 -6.87 -2.38
CA TYR A 71 4.59 -8.19 -2.27
C TYR A 71 4.37 -8.82 -3.65
N THR A 72 4.34 -10.15 -3.72
CA THR A 72 3.63 -10.85 -4.79
C THR A 72 2.20 -11.15 -4.36
N ILE A 73 1.26 -11.11 -5.30
CA ILE A 73 -0.13 -11.53 -5.07
C ILE A 73 -0.71 -12.10 -6.36
N ASP A 74 -1.58 -13.11 -6.24
CA ASP A 74 -2.31 -13.61 -7.40
C ASP A 74 -3.32 -12.55 -7.89
N THR A 75 -3.33 -12.28 -9.19
CA THR A 75 -4.18 -11.27 -9.82
C THR A 75 -5.68 -11.47 -9.57
N SER A 76 -6.13 -12.72 -9.36
CA SER A 76 -7.52 -13.02 -9.02
C SER A 76 -7.95 -12.44 -7.66
N LYS A 77 -7.01 -12.04 -6.81
CA LYS A 77 -7.27 -11.47 -5.50
C LYS A 77 -7.34 -9.94 -5.49
N LEU A 78 -6.99 -9.26 -6.59
CA LEU A 78 -6.92 -7.80 -6.63
C LEU A 78 -8.26 -7.14 -6.38
N CYS A 79 -9.36 -7.62 -6.98
CA CYS A 79 -10.69 -7.06 -6.70
C CYS A 79 -11.00 -7.11 -5.19
N LYS A 80 -10.78 -8.26 -4.55
CA LYS A 80 -11.02 -8.42 -3.11
C LYS A 80 -10.11 -7.54 -2.26
N LEU A 81 -8.87 -7.31 -2.68
CA LEU A 81 -7.95 -6.38 -2.02
C LEU A 81 -8.49 -4.94 -2.08
N TYR A 82 -8.92 -4.47 -3.26
CA TYR A 82 -9.46 -3.12 -3.42
C TYR A 82 -10.83 -2.93 -2.76
N GLU A 83 -11.69 -3.94 -2.78
CA GLU A 83 -12.95 -3.94 -2.01
C GLU A 83 -12.66 -3.76 -0.52
N TRP A 84 -11.66 -4.45 0.04
CA TRP A 84 -11.26 -4.24 1.42
C TRP A 84 -10.72 -2.82 1.67
N LEU A 85 -9.93 -2.25 0.75
CA LEU A 85 -9.44 -0.87 0.89
C LEU A 85 -10.56 0.18 0.95
N THR A 86 -11.75 -0.12 0.40
CA THR A 86 -12.92 0.77 0.54
C THR A 86 -13.52 0.78 1.94
N THR A 87 -13.14 -0.16 2.80
CA THR A 87 -13.68 -0.33 4.16
C THR A 87 -12.77 0.24 5.27
N LEU A 88 -11.57 0.68 4.91
CA LEU A 88 -10.60 1.34 5.78
C LEU A 88 -10.95 2.81 6.05
#